data_AF-A0A2V7MGT0-F1
#
_entry.id   AF-A0A2V7MGT0-F1
#
_cell.length_a   1.000
_cell.length_b   1.000
_cell.length_c   1.000
_cell.angle_alpha   90.00
_cell.angle_beta   90.00
_cell.angle_gamma   90.00
#
_symmetry.space_group_name_H-M   'P 1'
#
loop_
_entity.id
_entity.type
_entity.pdbx_description
1 polymer ?
#
loop_
_entity_poly.entity_id
_entity_poly.type
_entity_poly.pdbx_seq_one_letter_code
_entity_poly.pdbx_strand_id
1 'polypeptide(L)'
;GLATLLRLARDALLGERDRMRRFFAERIKRITIKPFMDLDTMLEERLVQCCVHVGTESDTQHQCAPFCAVQAWPALSRMKLGVRSGALAT
;
A
#
# COMPACT_ATOMS: atom_id res chain seq x y z
N GLY A 1 -19.84 -10.29 -10.22
CA GLY A 1 -19.66 -11.31 -11.28
C GLY A 1 -20.17 -10.78 -12.60
N LEU A 2 -20.02 -11.54 -13.69
CA LEU A 2 -20.38 -11.12 -15.07
C LEU A 2 -21.84 -10.63 -15.19
N ALA A 3 -22.78 -11.29 -14.51
CA ALA A 3 -24.19 -10.87 -14.45
C ALA A 3 -24.39 -9.47 -13.84
N THR A 4 -23.57 -9.10 -12.85
CA THR A 4 -23.57 -7.75 -12.26
C THR A 4 -23.06 -6.70 -13.26
N LEU A 5 -22.06 -7.08 -14.06
CA LEU A 5 -21.42 -6.22 -15.05
C LEU A 5 -22.36 -5.95 -16.23
N LEU A 6 -23.07 -6.98 -16.70
CA LEU A 6 -24.16 -6.85 -17.69
C LEU A 6 -25.31 -5.97 -17.18
N ARG A 7 -25.68 -6.09 -15.89
CA ARG A 7 -26.70 -5.23 -15.28
C ARG A 7 -26.26 -3.77 -15.23
N LEU A 8 -25.00 -3.50 -14.88
CA LEU A 8 -24.44 -2.14 -14.87
C LEU A 8 -24.34 -1.54 -16.27
N ALA A 9 -23.95 -2.32 -17.27
CA ALA A 9 -23.92 -1.89 -18.67
C ALA A 9 -25.32 -1.49 -19.16
N ARG A 10 -26.34 -2.28 -18.78
CA ARG A 10 -27.75 -1.97 -19.05
C ARG A 10 -28.22 -0.71 -18.33
N ASP A 11 -27.93 -0.56 -17.04
CA ASP A 11 -28.32 0.61 -16.25
C ASP A 11 -27.63 1.90 -16.77
N ALA A 12 -26.38 1.79 -17.24
CA ALA A 12 -25.65 2.89 -17.88
C ALA A 12 -26.26 3.31 -19.23
N LEU A 13 -26.73 2.34 -20.04
CA LEU A 13 -27.46 2.57 -21.29
C LEU A 13 -28.85 3.18 -21.08
N LEU A 14 -29.51 2.86 -19.97
CA LEU A 14 -30.85 3.37 -19.62
C LEU A 14 -30.82 4.69 -18.83
N GLY A 15 -29.65 5.26 -18.57
CA GLY A 15 -29.52 6.56 -17.91
C GLY A 15 -29.71 6.56 -16.38
N GLU A 16 -29.78 5.40 -15.72
CA GLU A 16 -29.96 5.26 -14.25
C GLU A 16 -28.66 5.51 -13.46
N ARG A 17 -28.06 6.70 -13.64
CA ARG A 17 -26.75 7.07 -13.06
C ARG A 17 -26.71 7.01 -11.53
N ASP A 18 -27.80 7.37 -10.84
CA ASP A 18 -27.85 7.39 -9.37
C ASP A 18 -27.84 5.99 -8.75
N ARG A 19 -28.60 5.07 -9.35
CA ARG A 19 -28.64 3.67 -8.94
C ARG A 19 -27.29 2.99 -9.14
N MET A 20 -26.64 3.31 -10.26
CA MET A 20 -25.28 2.86 -10.56
C MET A 20 -24.27 3.39 -9.53
N ARG A 21 -24.31 4.69 -9.20
CA ARG A 21 -23.44 5.30 -8.17
C ARG A 21 -23.63 4.63 -6.81
N ARG A 22 -24.87 4.38 -6.38
CA ARG A 22 -25.18 3.69 -5.12
C ARG A 22 -24.60 2.28 -5.10
N PHE A 23 -24.76 1.53 -6.19
CA PHE A 23 -24.18 0.20 -6.32
C PHE A 23 -22.65 0.20 -6.18
N PHE A 24 -21.96 1.13 -6.86
CA PHE A 24 -20.51 1.30 -6.74
C PHE A 24 -20.08 1.67 -5.31
N ALA A 25 -20.85 2.52 -4.63
CA ALA A 25 -20.53 2.93 -3.26
C ALA A 25 -20.68 1.79 -2.23
N GLU A 26 -21.73 0.97 -2.36
CA GLU A 26 -22.09 -0.02 -1.32
C GLU A 26 -21.43 -1.38 -1.54
N ARG A 27 -21.17 -1.76 -2.80
CA ARG A 27 -20.84 -3.15 -3.15
C ARG A 27 -19.47 -3.33 -3.78
N ILE A 28 -18.78 -2.23 -4.13
CA ILE A 28 -17.47 -2.29 -4.78
C ILE A 28 -16.42 -1.78 -3.81
N LYS A 29 -15.48 -2.67 -3.45
CA LYS A 29 -14.28 -2.28 -2.71
C LYS A 29 -13.42 -1.43 -3.64
N ARG A 30 -13.16 -0.18 -3.26
CA ARG A 30 -12.18 0.67 -3.94
C ARG A 30 -10.78 0.18 -3.59
N ILE A 31 -10.28 -0.77 -4.36
CA ILE A 31 -8.90 -1.22 -4.29
C ILE A 31 -8.09 -0.31 -5.20
N THR A 32 -7.31 0.59 -4.61
CA THR A 32 -6.28 1.33 -5.33
C THR A 32 -4.97 0.60 -5.13
N ILE A 33 -4.52 -0.12 -6.15
CA ILE A 33 -3.14 -0.60 -6.18
C ILE A 33 -2.31 0.62 -6.53
N LYS A 34 -1.67 1.21 -5.53
CA LYS A 34 -0.55 2.12 -5.82
C LYS A 34 0.54 1.22 -6.39
N PRO A 35 0.99 1.38 -7.65
CA PRO A 35 2.20 0.73 -8.11
C PRO A 35 3.30 1.23 -7.17
N PHE A 36 3.60 0.38 -6.18
CA PHE A 36 4.16 0.82 -4.92
C PHE A 36 5.65 0.89 -5.13
N MET A 37 6.08 2.01 -5.69
CA MET A 37 7.47 2.43 -5.75
C MET A 37 8.33 1.43 -6.51
N ASP A 38 8.28 1.52 -7.83
CA ASP A 38 9.44 1.10 -8.62
C ASP A 38 10.67 1.78 -8.00
N LEU A 39 11.67 0.98 -7.65
CA LEU A 39 12.90 1.47 -7.04
C LEU A 39 13.58 2.49 -7.97
N ASP A 40 13.46 2.25 -9.28
CA ASP A 40 14.07 3.07 -10.32
C ASP A 40 13.33 4.40 -10.54
N THR A 41 12.10 4.55 -10.01
CA THR A 41 11.31 5.79 -10.12
C THR A 41 10.88 6.33 -8.76
N MET A 42 11.53 5.91 -7.67
CA MET A 42 11.13 6.31 -6.32
C MET A 42 11.44 7.80 -6.09
N LEU A 43 10.40 8.61 -5.90
CA LEU A 43 10.52 10.02 -5.52
C LEU A 43 10.45 10.17 -4.00
N GLU A 44 11.23 11.10 -3.44
CA GLU A 44 11.27 11.37 -1.99
C GLU A 44 9.87 11.69 -1.43
N GLU A 45 9.04 12.40 -2.21
CA GLU A 45 7.67 12.76 -1.86
C GLU A 45 6.75 11.53 -1.67
N ARG A 46 7.13 10.36 -2.21
CA ARG A 46 6.41 9.11 -1.99
C ARG A 46 6.80 8.44 -0.68
N LEU A 47 8.04 8.60 -0.23
CA LEU A 47 8.49 8.09 1.06
C LEU A 47 7.79 8.78 2.23
N VAL A 48 7.61 10.10 2.14
CA VAL A 48 6.84 10.88 3.14
C VAL A 48 5.34 10.55 3.14
N GLN A 49 4.81 10.02 2.04
CA GLN A 49 3.43 9.54 1.95
C GLN A 49 3.25 8.11 2.47
N CYS A 50 4.32 7.46 2.91
CA CYS A 50 4.23 6.12 3.49
C CYS A 50 3.46 6.17 4.81
N CYS A 51 2.28 5.57 4.84
CA CYS A 51 1.45 5.55 6.05
C CYS A 51 1.94 4.57 7.13
N VAL A 52 2.87 3.67 6.80
CA VAL A 52 3.32 2.59 7.71
C VAL A 52 4.81 2.74 7.98
N HIS A 53 5.18 2.81 9.26
CA HIS A 53 6.57 2.90 9.68
C HIS A 53 6.95 1.66 10.49
N VAL A 54 8.20 1.24 10.38
CA VAL A 54 8.76 0.09 11.10
C VAL A 54 9.91 0.52 11.99
N GLY A 55 10.01 -0.11 13.15
CA GLY A 55 11.12 0.10 14.08
C GLY A 55 12.42 -0.45 13.51
N THR A 56 13.43 0.41 13.49
CA THR A 56 14.80 0.11 13.09
C THR A 56 15.78 0.55 14.18
N GLU A 57 16.96 -0.02 14.19
CA GLU A 57 18.01 0.29 15.15
C GLU A 57 19.34 0.48 14.43
N SER A 58 19.90 1.67 14.61
CA SER A 58 21.31 1.98 14.32
C SER A 58 22.19 1.65 15.52
N ASP A 59 23.50 1.76 15.36
CA ASP A 59 24.43 1.45 16.45
C ASP A 59 24.35 2.44 17.63
N THR A 60 23.76 3.62 17.41
CA THR A 60 23.68 4.68 18.41
C THR A 60 22.27 4.98 18.91
N GLN A 61 21.22 4.58 18.17
CA GLN A 61 19.84 4.94 18.49
C GLN A 61 18.81 4.02 17.83
N HIS A 62 17.62 4.00 18.43
CA HIS A 62 16.40 3.47 17.81
C HIS A 62 15.69 4.54 16.99
N GLN A 63 15.13 4.16 15.85
CA GLN A 63 14.43 5.07 14.95
C GLN A 63 13.33 4.35 14.15
N CYS A 64 12.35 5.11 13.66
CA CYS A 64 11.33 4.61 12.75
C CYS A 64 11.70 4.95 11.31
N ALA A 65 11.52 3.99 10.40
CA ALA A 65 11.72 4.19 8.96
C ALA A 65 10.44 3.85 8.17
N PRO A 66 10.14 4.55 7.06
CA PRO A 66 9.04 4.20 6.18
C PRO A 66 9.14 2.74 5.73
N PHE A 67 8.06 1.97 5.84
CA PHE A 67 8.03 0.55 5.48
C PHE A 67 8.53 0.33 4.06
N CYS A 68 8.14 1.20 3.12
CA CYS A 68 8.59 1.19 1.73
C CYS A 68 10.11 1.23 1.61
N ALA A 69 10.76 2.14 2.33
CA ALA A 69 12.21 2.28 2.32
C ALA A 69 12.88 1.00 2.85
N VAL A 70 12.31 0.41 3.89
CA VAL A 70 12.85 -0.81 4.49
C VAL A 70 12.74 -2.02 3.55
N GLN A 71 11.73 -2.06 2.68
CA GLN A 71 11.63 -3.12 1.67
C GLN A 71 12.57 -2.86 0.47
N ALA A 72 12.75 -1.59 0.10
CA ALA A 72 13.52 -1.15 -1.05
C ALA A 72 15.05 -1.23 -0.84
N TRP A 73 15.55 -0.82 0.34
CA TRP A 73 16.99 -0.72 0.60
C TRP A 73 17.49 -1.82 1.55
N PRO A 74 18.35 -2.74 1.07
CA PRO A 74 18.87 -3.84 1.90
C PRO A 74 19.61 -3.41 3.16
N ALA A 75 20.35 -2.29 3.10
CA ALA A 75 21.06 -1.76 4.26
C ALA A 75 20.09 -1.41 5.41
N LEU A 76 18.99 -0.73 5.08
CA LEU A 76 17.95 -0.36 6.05
C LEU A 76 17.12 -1.57 6.48
N SER A 77 16.91 -2.55 5.58
CA SER A 77 16.21 -3.80 5.89
C SER A 77 16.87 -4.58 7.02
N ARG A 78 18.21 -4.62 7.06
CA ARG A 78 18.98 -5.29 8.12
C ARG A 78 18.86 -4.62 9.48
N MET A 79 18.46 -3.34 9.52
CA MET A 79 18.29 -2.59 10.75
C MET A 79 16.94 -2.86 11.42
N LYS A 80 16.02 -3.59 10.78
CA LYS A 80 14.72 -3.97 11.40
C LYS A 80 14.95 -4.65 12.73
N LEU A 81 14.23 -4.21 13.76
CA LEU A 81 14.31 -4.78 15.10
C LEU A 81 14.05 -6.29 15.11
N GLY A 82 13.09 -6.79 14.32
CA GLY A 82 12.81 -8.22 14.23
C GLY A 82 13.97 -9.04 13.63
N VAL A 83 14.82 -8.42 12.80
CA VAL A 83 16.01 -9.09 12.23
C VAL A 83 17.17 -9.05 13.23
N ARG A 84 17.44 -7.88 13.85
CA ARG A 84 18.52 -7.71 14.85
C ARG A 84 18.25 -8.51 16.12
N SER A 85 17.02 -8.51 16.62
CA SER A 85 16.62 -9.28 17.80
C SER A 85 16.84 -10.77 17.61
N GLY A 86 16.60 -11.29 16.40
CA GLY A 86 16.87 -12.69 16.06
C GLY A 86 18.36 -13.03 16.01
N ALA A 87 19.23 -12.08 15.63
CA ALA A 87 20.68 -12.28 15.59
C ALA A 87 21.34 -12.24 16.98
N LEU A 88 20.77 -11.51 17.94
CA LEU A 88 21.22 -11.49 19.34
C LEU A 88 20.83 -12.76 20.12
N ALA A 89 19.87 -13.53 19.62
CA ALA A 89 19.34 -14.73 20.28
C ALA A 89 20.10 -16.02 19.91
N THR A 90 21.09 -15.95 19.02
CA THR A 90 22.01 -17.03 18.61
C THR A 90 23.42 -16.75 19.08
#